data_AF-A0A249P6X1-F1
#
_entry.id   AF-A0A249P6X1-F1
#
_cell.length_a   1.000
_cell.length_b   1.000
_cell.length_c   1.000
_cell.angle_alpha   90.00
_cell.angle_beta   90.00
_cell.angle_gamma   90.00
#
_symmetry.space_group_name_H-M   'P 1'
#
loop_
_entity.id
_entity.type
_entity.pdbx_description
1 polymer ?
#
loop_
_entity_poly.entity_id
_entity_poly.type
_entity_poly.pdbx_seq_one_letter_code
_entity_poly.pdbx_strand_id
1 'polypeptide(L)' 'MAANRQKDAHEKILLGGLVVKAGLRDENRAFLMGVLLTAAEQKDNEKLREAMIEKGRKAFEK' A
#
# COMPACT_ATOMS: atom_id res chain seq x y z
N MET A 1 -15.62 -7.14 -21.12
CA MET A 1 -16.09 -6.42 -19.91
C MET A 1 -15.92 -7.22 -18.61
N ALA A 2 -16.14 -8.53 -18.55
CA ALA A 2 -15.96 -9.32 -17.32
C ALA A 2 -14.50 -9.46 -16.85
N ALA A 3 -13.56 -9.66 -17.78
CA ALA A 3 -12.13 -9.83 -17.46
C ALA A 3 -11.47 -8.60 -16.81
N ASN A 4 -11.95 -7.38 -17.11
CA ASN A 4 -11.41 -6.16 -16.49
C ASN A 4 -11.80 -6.07 -15.01
N ARG A 5 -13.07 -6.36 -14.70
CA ARG A 5 -13.58 -6.36 -13.31
C ARG A 5 -12.86 -7.38 -12.42
N GLN A 6 -12.46 -8.52 -12.99
CA GLN A 6 -11.71 -9.53 -12.24
C GLN A 6 -10.30 -9.07 -11.87
N LYS A 7 -9.60 -8.37 -12.78
CA LYS A 7 -8.28 -7.80 -12.50
C LYS A 7 -8.37 -6.69 -11.46
N ASP A 8 -9.32 -5.77 -11.62
CA ASP A 8 -9.53 -4.67 -10.67
C ASP A 8 -9.83 -5.19 -9.25
N ALA A 9 -10.63 -6.26 -9.13
CA ALA A 9 -10.93 -6.89 -7.85
C ALA A 9 -9.68 -7.52 -7.23
N HIS A 10 -8.88 -8.23 -8.03
CA HIS A 10 -7.65 -8.86 -7.57
C HIS A 10 -6.64 -7.81 -7.08
N GLU A 11 -6.44 -6.73 -7.83
CA GLU A 11 -5.54 -5.64 -7.44
C GLU A 11 -5.98 -4.97 -6.13
N LYS A 12 -7.29 -4.71 -5.96
CA LYS A 12 -7.83 -4.16 -4.71
C LYS A 12 -7.61 -5.10 -3.52
N ILE A 13 -7.72 -6.41 -3.72
CA ILE A 13 -7.44 -7.40 -2.67
C ILE A 13 -5.95 -7.37 -2.29
N LEU A 14 -5.05 -7.34 -3.27
CA LEU A 14 -3.61 -7.28 -3.01
C LEU A 14 -3.24 -6.00 -2.24
N LEU A 15 -3.75 -4.85 -2.68
CA LEU A 15 -3.51 -3.56 -2.01
C LEU A 15 -4.07 -3.56 -0.58
N GLY A 16 -5.27 -4.11 -0.36
CA GLY A 16 -5.84 -4.29 0.97
C GLY A 16 -5.01 -5.24 1.86
N GLY A 17 -4.41 -6.27 1.26
CA GLY A 17 -3.50 -7.20 1.95
C GLY A 17 -2.25 -6.51 2.52
N LEU A 18 -1.76 -5.45 1.86
CA LEU A 18 -0.62 -4.66 2.37
C LEU A 18 -0.94 -3.97 3.69
N VAL A 19 -2.14 -3.41 3.81
CA VAL A 19 -2.61 -2.74 5.03
C VAL A 19 -2.67 -3.73 6.20
N VAL A 20 -3.18 -4.93 5.95
CA VAL A 20 -3.25 -5.99 6.97
C VAL A 20 -1.86 -6.47 7.37
N LYS A 21 -0.94 -6.71 6.42
CA LYS A 21 0.44 -7.15 6.73
C LYS A 21 1.23 -6.08 7.50
N ALA A 22 0.92 -4.79 7.29
CA ALA A 22 1.47 -3.69 8.07
C ALA A 22 0.89 -3.60 9.51
N GLY A 23 -0.05 -4.47 9.89
CA GLY A 23 -0.67 -4.47 11.22
C GLY A 23 -1.75 -3.41 11.41
N LEU A 24 -2.25 -2.81 10.32
CA LEU A 24 -3.16 -1.66 10.38
C LEU A 24 -4.62 -2.06 10.08
N ARG A 25 -4.99 -3.33 10.31
CA ARG A 25 -6.32 -3.86 9.96
C ARG A 25 -7.44 -3.13 10.68
N ASP A 26 -7.22 -2.80 11.95
CA ASP A 26 -8.24 -2.23 12.84
C ASP A 26 -8.10 -0.71 12.98
N GLU A 27 -7.22 -0.09 12.19
CA GLU A 27 -6.97 1.34 12.22
C GLU A 27 -8.08 2.16 11.55
N ASN A 28 -8.14 3.44 11.93
CA ASN A 28 -9.12 4.37 11.37
C ASN A 28 -8.90 4.56 9.85
N ARG A 29 -9.97 4.46 9.06
CA ARG A 29 -9.90 4.61 7.59
C ARG A 29 -9.40 5.97 7.13
N ALA A 30 -9.75 7.05 7.85
CA ALA A 30 -9.27 8.39 7.55
C ALA A 30 -7.76 8.51 7.82
N PHE A 31 -7.27 7.85 8.87
CA PHE A 31 -5.83 7.76 9.15
C PHE A 31 -5.09 7.02 8.04
N LEU A 32 -5.57 5.84 7.62
CA LEU A 32 -4.99 5.08 6.51
C LEU A 32 -4.93 5.91 5.22
N MET A 33 -6.03 6.59 4.88
CA MET A 33 -6.08 7.45 3.70
C MET A 33 -5.10 8.62 3.81
N GLY A 34 -4.99 9.25 4.98
CA GLY A 34 -4.02 10.31 5.24
C GLY A 34 -2.57 9.86 5.01
N VAL A 35 -2.19 8.70 5.55
CA VAL A 35 -0.85 8.12 5.34
C VAL A 35 -0.58 7.86 3.86
N LEU A 36 -1.54 7.30 3.12
CA LEU A 36 -1.39 7.03 1.69
C LEU A 36 -1.28 8.31 0.87
N LEU A 37 -2.01 9.37 1.22
CA LEU A 37 -1.91 10.67 0.58
C LEU A 37 -0.55 11.32 0.84
N THR A 38 -0.05 11.30 2.08
CA THR A 38 1.30 11.79 2.40
C THR A 38 2.36 11.05 1.58
N ALA A 39 2.23 9.73 1.42
CA ALA A 39 3.15 8.96 0.58
C ALA A 39 3.03 9.34 -0.91
N ALA A 40 1.81 9.61 -1.40
CA ALA A 40 1.57 10.02 -2.78
C ALA A 40 2.14 11.42 -3.09
N GLU A 41 2.10 12.34 -2.13
CA GLU A 41 2.70 13.68 -2.24
C GLU A 41 4.23 13.62 -2.36
N GLN A 42 4.87 12.63 -1.73
CA GLN A 42 6.33 12.49 -1.74
C GLN A 42 6.86 11.43 -2.71
N LYS A 43 6.02 10.92 -3.61
CA LYS A 43 6.38 9.83 -4.53
C LYS A 43 7.57 10.16 -5.46
N ASP A 44 7.79 11.44 -5.75
CA ASP A 44 8.85 11.93 -6.63
C ASP A 44 10.18 12.15 -5.87
N ASN A 45 10.21 11.96 -4.55
CA ASN A 45 11.44 11.95 -3.76
C ASN A 45 12.11 10.57 -3.87
N GLU A 46 13.10 10.46 -4.76
CA GLU A 46 13.79 9.20 -5.06
C GLU A 46 14.41 8.54 -3.82
N LYS A 47 15.09 9.31 -2.97
CA LYS A 47 15.72 8.78 -1.74
C LYS A 47 14.69 8.20 -0.78
N LEU A 48 13.58 8.90 -0.58
CA LEU A 48 12.50 8.40 0.26
C LEU A 48 11.88 7.15 -0.34
N ARG A 49 11.64 7.16 -1.66
CA ARG A 49 11.05 6.04 -2.39
C ARG A 49 11.90 4.78 -2.28
N GLU A 50 13.21 4.89 -2.48
CA GLU A 50 14.15 3.77 -2.30
C GLU A 50 14.13 3.24 -0.86
N ALA A 51 14.19 4.13 0.13
CA ALA A 51 14.16 3.73 1.54
C ALA A 51 12.85 3.02 1.91
N MET A 52 11.70 3.46 1.39
CA MET A 52 10.40 2.84 1.65
C MET A 52 10.26 1.48 0.95
N ILE A 53 10.81 1.32 -0.27
CA ILE A 53 10.86 0.02 -0.96
C ILE A 53 11.67 -0.98 -0.14
N GLU A 54 12.84 -0.58 0.34
CA GLU A 54 13.70 -1.45 1.15
C GLU A 54 13.03 -1.85 2.46
N LYS A 55 12.38 -0.90 3.14
CA LYS A 55 11.59 -1.18 4.35
C LYS A 55 10.46 -2.16 4.06
N GLY A 56 9.76 -1.99 2.93
CA GLY A 56 8.70 -2.89 2.48
C GLY A 56 9.21 -4.31 2.24
N ARG A 57 10.33 -4.47 1.52
CA ARG A 57 10.95 -5.79 1.28
C ARG A 57 11.25 -6.53 2.57
N LYS A 58 11.87 -5.88 3.54
CA LYS A 58 12.15 -6.47 4.87
C LYS A 58 10.89 -6.91 5.60
N ALA A 59 9.79 -6.17 5.45
CA ALA A 59 8.52 -6.56 6.03
C ALA A 59 7.93 -7.81 5.33
N PHE A 60 8.21 -8.02 4.04
CA PHE A 60 7.77 -9.20 3.30
C PHE A 60 8.56 -10.47 3.59
N GLU A 61 9.86 -10.34 3.88
CA GLU A 61 10.78 -11.45 4.21
C GLU A 61 10.56 -12.03 5.62
N LYS A 62 9.75 -11.34 6.44
CA LYS A 62 9.31 -11.77 7.77
C LYS A 62 7.93 -12.43 7.71
#